data_AF-A0A937AY24-F1
#
_entry.id   AF-A0A937AY24-F1
#
_cell.length_a   1.000
_cell.length_b   1.000
_cell.length_c   1.000
_cell.angle_alpha   90.00
_cell.angle_beta   90.00
_cell.angle_gamma   90.00
#
_symmetry.space_group_name_H-M   'P 1'
#
loop_
_entity.id
_entity.type
_entity.pdbx_description
1 polymer ?
#
loop_
_entity_poly.entity_id
_entity_poly.type
_entity_poly.pdbx_seq_one_letter_code
_entity_poly.pdbx_strand_id
1 'polypeptide(L)'
;MKQAHYVSGLFIAVFVTLHLLNHLFALGGAEAHIAFMDEIRKVYRHRSVESLLQAAVAVQVISGIRLFFHKRKTARGFWEKLQIWSGSYLAVFFMIHITAVLAGRSVLKLDTNFYFGVAGLNSFPVNLFFIPYYALAILGFFAHVAAIHHSKMQASVLGLKPETQSKIILGTGAVLTLFIFCGLTNYFRGVEIPEAYRVLTGK
;
A
#
# COMPACT_ATOMS: atom_id res chain seq x y z
N MET A 1 19.19 14.65 -2.67
CA MET A 1 17.93 14.03 -3.18
C MET A 1 18.00 12.51 -3.31
N LYS A 2 19.00 11.90 -3.98
CA LYS A 2 19.06 10.43 -4.19
C LYS A 2 19.08 9.62 -2.88
N GLN A 3 19.92 10.00 -1.91
CA GLN A 3 19.99 9.33 -0.61
C GLN A 3 18.69 9.47 0.18
N ALA A 4 18.13 10.68 0.26
CA ALA A 4 16.85 10.92 0.94
C ALA A 4 15.72 10.07 0.36
N HIS A 5 15.61 9.98 -0.97
CA HIS A 5 14.64 9.09 -1.63
C HIS A 5 14.90 7.62 -1.30
N TYR A 6 16.15 7.16 -1.30
CA TYR A 6 16.44 5.77 -0.95
C TYR A 6 16.07 5.43 0.49
N VAL A 7 16.51 6.24 1.45
CA VAL A 7 16.26 6.02 2.89
C VAL A 7 14.78 6.13 3.22
N SER A 8 14.08 7.14 2.68
CA SER A 8 12.63 7.27 2.92
C SER A 8 11.84 6.12 2.28
N GLY A 9 12.27 5.63 1.11
CA GLY A 9 11.67 4.47 0.46
C GLY A 9 11.83 3.20 1.29
N LEU A 10 13.01 2.96 1.88
CA LEU A 10 13.23 1.83 2.77
C LEU A 10 12.36 1.92 4.03
N PHE A 11 12.29 3.10 4.64
CA PHE A 11 11.46 3.34 5.82
C PHE A 11 9.97 3.08 5.54
N ILE A 12 9.46 3.57 4.41
CA ILE A 12 8.08 3.31 3.97
C ILE A 12 7.88 1.82 3.64
N ALA A 13 8.84 1.16 3.01
CA ALA A 13 8.72 -0.27 2.71
C ALA A 13 8.50 -1.10 3.98
N VAL A 14 9.24 -0.82 5.06
CA VAL A 14 9.04 -1.47 6.37
C VAL A 14 7.62 -1.23 6.89
N PHE A 15 7.16 0.03 6.87
CA PHE A 15 5.79 0.35 7.27
C PHE A 15 4.74 -0.37 6.42
N VAL A 16 4.89 -0.37 5.10
CA VAL A 16 3.95 -1.02 4.17
C VAL A 16 3.94 -2.53 4.40
N THR A 17 5.07 -3.18 4.68
CA THR A 17 5.10 -4.60 5.00
C THR A 17 4.27 -4.90 6.26
N LEU A 18 4.46 -4.14 7.35
CA LEU A 18 3.65 -4.30 8.56
C LEU A 18 2.16 -3.98 8.32
N HIS A 19 1.89 -3.00 7.46
CA HIS A 19 0.54 -2.60 7.10
C HIS A 19 -0.19 -3.68 6.29
N LEU A 20 0.48 -4.30 5.30
CA LEU A 20 -0.08 -5.42 4.54
C LEU A 20 -0.21 -6.68 5.40
N LEU A 21 0.72 -6.91 6.33
CA LEU A 21 0.57 -7.97 7.32
C LEU A 21 -0.67 -7.77 8.18
N ASN A 22 -0.91 -6.54 8.67
CA ASN A 22 -2.14 -6.20 9.38
C ASN A 22 -3.40 -6.50 8.54
N HIS A 23 -3.39 -6.19 7.25
CA HIS A 23 -4.49 -6.55 6.35
C HIS A 23 -4.68 -8.06 6.17
N LEU A 24 -3.60 -8.86 6.21
CA LEU A 24 -3.73 -10.33 6.19
C LEU A 24 -4.42 -10.87 7.45
N PHE A 25 -4.27 -10.21 8.61
CA PHE A 25 -5.01 -10.60 9.82
C PHE A 25 -6.53 -10.49 9.65
N ALA A 26 -7.03 -9.76 8.63
CA ALA A 26 -8.44 -9.77 8.29
C ALA A 26 -8.96 -11.15 7.83
N LEU A 27 -8.10 -12.09 7.46
CA LEU A 27 -8.49 -13.49 7.25
C LEU A 27 -9.04 -14.12 8.54
N GLY A 28 -8.61 -13.65 9.71
CA GLY A 28 -9.18 -14.00 11.01
C GLY A 28 -10.37 -13.14 11.43
N GLY A 29 -10.88 -12.27 10.55
CA GLY A 29 -11.98 -11.35 10.84
C GLY A 29 -11.54 -9.96 11.31
N ALA A 30 -12.52 -9.09 11.51
CA ALA A 30 -12.32 -7.70 11.90
C ALA A 30 -11.58 -7.57 13.25
N GLU A 31 -11.90 -8.43 14.22
CA GLU A 31 -11.29 -8.43 15.55
C GLU A 31 -9.79 -8.73 15.48
N ALA A 32 -9.39 -9.77 14.74
CA ALA A 32 -7.98 -10.14 14.58
C ALA A 32 -7.17 -9.01 13.91
N HIS A 33 -7.74 -8.41 12.85
CA HIS A 33 -7.16 -7.22 12.22
C HIS A 33 -7.02 -6.06 13.22
N ILE A 34 -8.08 -5.72 13.96
CA ILE A 34 -8.06 -4.58 14.90
C ILE A 34 -7.08 -4.83 16.06
N ALA A 35 -7.04 -6.04 16.60
CA ALA A 35 -6.11 -6.41 17.67
C ALA A 35 -4.65 -6.25 17.24
N PHE A 36 -4.27 -6.79 16.07
CA PHE A 36 -2.92 -6.59 15.55
C PHE A 36 -2.64 -5.11 15.26
N MET A 37 -3.61 -4.41 14.66
CA MET A 37 -3.52 -2.99 14.33
C MET A 37 -3.26 -2.13 15.57
N ASP A 38 -3.92 -2.39 16.69
CA ASP A 38 -3.76 -1.60 17.91
C ASP A 38 -2.38 -1.79 18.54
N GLU A 39 -1.78 -2.98 18.44
CA GLU A 39 -0.38 -3.21 18.84
C GLU A 39 0.60 -2.39 17.99
N ILE A 40 0.48 -2.46 16.65
CA ILE A 40 1.39 -1.71 15.78
C ILE A 40 1.17 -0.19 15.85
N ARG A 41 -0.06 0.27 16.16
CA ARG A 41 -0.40 1.69 16.34
C ARG A 41 0.38 2.35 17.47
N LYS A 42 0.70 1.61 18.54
CA LYS A 42 1.54 2.12 19.65
C LYS A 42 2.87 2.67 19.15
N VAL A 43 3.37 2.13 18.03
CA VAL A 43 4.60 2.56 17.38
C VAL A 43 4.33 3.60 16.30
N TYR A 44 3.56 3.27 15.25
CA TYR A 44 3.48 4.13 14.07
C TYR A 44 2.60 5.37 14.25
N ARG A 45 1.68 5.37 15.23
CA ARG A 45 0.90 6.57 15.61
C ARG A 45 1.59 7.40 16.70
N HIS A 46 2.79 7.02 17.15
CA HIS A 46 3.58 7.89 18.01
C HIS A 46 3.94 9.17 17.24
N ARG A 47 3.76 10.36 17.85
CA ARG A 47 3.85 11.67 17.18
C ARG A 47 5.10 11.81 16.32
N SER A 48 6.27 11.40 16.82
CA SER A 48 7.53 11.48 16.08
C SER A 48 7.57 10.53 14.89
N VAL A 49 7.11 9.29 15.07
CA VAL A 49 7.14 8.25 14.02
C VAL A 49 6.14 8.59 12.92
N GLU A 50 4.93 9.02 13.29
CA GLU A 50 3.89 9.43 12.34
C GLU A 50 4.37 10.64 11.53
N SER A 51 4.99 11.64 12.18
CA SER A 51 5.54 12.81 11.49
C SER A 51 6.67 12.44 10.52
N LEU A 52 7.58 11.54 10.92
CA LEU A 52 8.64 11.03 10.06
C LEU A 52 8.07 10.24 8.88
N LEU A 53 7.02 9.45 9.08
CA LEU A 53 6.36 8.69 8.02
C LEU A 53 5.71 9.63 7.00
N GLN A 54 5.01 10.66 7.45
CA GLN A 54 4.44 11.67 6.57
C GLN A 54 5.52 12.43 5.77
N ALA A 55 6.62 12.82 6.42
CA ALA A 55 7.75 13.45 5.75
C ALA A 55 8.41 12.52 4.72
N ALA A 56 8.60 11.24 5.07
CA ALA A 56 9.13 10.23 4.16
C ALA A 56 8.24 10.07 2.92
N VAL A 57 6.90 10.05 3.11
CA VAL A 57 5.97 9.94 1.99
C VAL A 57 5.98 11.20 1.13
N ALA A 58 6.02 12.39 1.72
CA ALA A 58 6.16 13.63 0.97
C ALA A 58 7.44 13.63 0.11
N VAL A 59 8.57 13.18 0.68
CA VAL A 59 9.81 12.99 -0.08
C VAL A 59 9.59 12.01 -1.22
N GLN A 60 8.99 10.83 -0.98
CA GLN A 60 8.73 9.83 -2.01
C GLN A 60 7.85 10.35 -3.15
N VAL A 61 6.74 11.03 -2.84
CA VAL A 61 5.82 11.58 -3.84
C VAL A 61 6.54 12.62 -4.70
N ILE A 62 7.18 13.62 -4.07
CA ILE A 62 7.85 14.72 -4.81
C ILE A 62 9.00 14.18 -5.66
N SER A 63 9.87 13.36 -5.07
CA SER A 63 11.03 12.83 -5.78
C SER A 63 10.66 11.77 -6.81
N GLY A 64 9.65 10.94 -6.55
CA GLY A 64 9.12 9.92 -7.46
C GLY A 64 8.51 10.56 -8.71
N ILE A 65 7.71 11.62 -8.57
CA ILE A 65 7.16 12.37 -9.69
C ILE A 65 8.29 12.98 -10.54
N ARG A 66 9.31 13.58 -9.91
CA ARG A 66 10.48 14.11 -10.63
C ARG A 66 11.22 13.01 -11.40
N LEU A 67 11.43 11.84 -10.80
CA LEU A 67 12.07 10.70 -11.43
C LEU A 67 11.25 10.15 -12.60
N PHE A 68 9.91 10.13 -12.48
CA PHE A 68 9.02 9.75 -13.57
C PHE A 68 9.24 10.64 -14.80
N PHE A 69 9.18 11.97 -14.65
CA PHE A 69 9.36 12.88 -15.77
C PHE A 69 10.76 12.80 -16.40
N HIS A 70 11.78 12.54 -15.59
CA HIS A 70 13.15 12.39 -16.08
C HIS A 70 13.36 11.08 -16.87
N LYS A 71 12.75 9.97 -16.43
CA LYS A 71 13.02 8.64 -17.01
C LYS A 71 11.96 8.12 -17.99
N ARG A 72 10.75 8.67 -18.00
CA ARG A 72 9.63 8.14 -18.81
C ARG A 72 9.91 8.07 -20.31
N LYS A 73 10.80 8.90 -20.85
CA LYS A 73 11.17 8.92 -22.28
C LYS A 73 12.33 7.99 -22.61
N THR A 74 13.10 7.55 -21.62
CA THR A 74 14.33 6.78 -21.81
C THR A 74 14.19 5.32 -21.36
N ALA A 75 13.19 4.98 -20.55
CA ALA A 75 12.91 3.61 -20.14
C ALA A 75 12.44 2.76 -21.33
N ARG A 76 13.22 1.73 -21.66
CA ARG A 76 12.96 0.83 -22.79
C ARG A 76 12.59 -0.57 -22.34
N GLY A 77 13.21 -1.06 -21.26
CA GLY A 77 13.00 -2.41 -20.74
C GLY A 77 11.69 -2.58 -19.96
N PHE A 78 11.21 -3.83 -19.87
CA PHE A 78 10.02 -4.18 -19.08
C PHE A 78 10.13 -3.69 -17.63
N TRP A 79 11.22 -4.05 -16.94
CA TRP A 79 11.43 -3.69 -15.53
C TRP A 79 11.58 -2.18 -15.31
N GLU A 80 12.21 -1.46 -16.22
CA GLU A 80 12.34 0.00 -16.14
C GLU A 80 10.97 0.68 -16.25
N LYS A 81 10.15 0.26 -17.22
CA LYS A 81 8.77 0.74 -17.39
C LYS A 81 7.92 0.36 -16.18
N LEU A 82 8.05 -0.87 -15.70
CA LEU A 82 7.33 -1.35 -14.52
C LEU A 82 7.65 -0.48 -13.30
N GLN A 83 8.92 -0.17 -13.03
CA GLN A 83 9.32 0.70 -11.93
C GLN A 83 8.69 2.09 -12.02
N ILE A 84 8.75 2.70 -13.21
CA ILE A 84 8.29 4.07 -13.44
C ILE A 84 6.77 4.17 -13.30
N TRP A 85 6.01 3.26 -13.90
CA TRP A 85 4.56 3.31 -13.86
C TRP A 85 3.99 2.89 -12.51
N SER A 86 4.55 1.85 -11.88
CA SER A 86 4.17 1.48 -10.51
C SER A 86 4.49 2.59 -9.51
N GLY A 87 5.67 3.24 -9.64
CA GLY A 87 6.06 4.36 -8.78
C GLY A 87 5.12 5.56 -8.94
N SER A 88 4.72 5.89 -10.17
CA SER A 88 3.74 6.96 -10.42
C SER A 88 2.37 6.64 -9.83
N TYR A 89 1.90 5.40 -9.99
CA TYR A 89 0.67 4.96 -9.37
C TYR A 89 0.74 5.08 -7.85
N LEU A 90 1.82 4.60 -7.22
CA LEU A 90 2.01 4.69 -5.77
C LEU A 90 2.04 6.13 -5.27
N ALA A 91 2.63 7.06 -6.04
CA ALA A 91 2.61 8.47 -5.68
C ALA A 91 1.17 9.03 -5.61
N VAL A 92 0.34 8.73 -6.62
CA VAL A 92 -1.08 9.11 -6.61
C VAL A 92 -1.84 8.39 -5.50
N PHE A 93 -1.60 7.10 -5.31
CA PHE A 93 -2.20 6.30 -4.25
C PHE A 93 -1.92 6.92 -2.88
N PHE A 94 -0.66 7.24 -2.56
CA PHE A 94 -0.29 7.85 -1.29
C PHE A 94 -0.95 9.21 -1.06
N MET A 95 -1.02 10.06 -2.09
CA MET A 95 -1.70 11.36 -1.98
C MET A 95 -3.17 11.19 -1.57
N ILE A 96 -3.90 10.29 -2.23
CA ILE A 96 -5.32 10.05 -1.94
C ILE A 96 -5.49 9.32 -0.61
N HIS A 97 -4.78 8.21 -0.42
CA HIS A 97 -4.94 7.30 0.71
C HIS A 97 -4.63 7.99 2.05
N ILE A 98 -3.49 8.68 2.12
CA ILE A 98 -3.05 9.33 3.36
C ILE A 98 -3.95 10.52 3.67
N THR A 99 -4.34 11.30 2.66
CA THR A 99 -5.29 12.40 2.86
C THR A 99 -6.62 11.88 3.40
N ALA A 100 -7.14 10.78 2.85
CA ALA A 100 -8.37 10.16 3.34
C ALA A 100 -8.23 9.65 4.79
N VAL A 101 -7.13 8.98 5.14
CA VAL A 101 -6.89 8.49 6.50
C VAL A 101 -6.72 9.64 7.51
N LEU A 102 -6.03 10.70 7.13
CA LEU A 102 -5.86 11.88 7.98
C LEU A 102 -7.19 12.62 8.13
N ALA A 103 -7.93 12.85 7.05
CA ALA A 103 -9.25 13.50 7.08
C ALA A 103 -10.28 12.68 7.87
N GLY A 104 -10.28 11.36 7.72
CA GLY A 104 -11.11 10.47 8.51
C GLY A 104 -10.92 10.67 10.01
N ARG A 105 -9.66 10.86 10.45
CA ARG A 105 -9.33 11.08 11.85
C ARG A 105 -9.57 12.53 12.31
N SER A 106 -9.10 13.51 11.53
CA SER A 106 -9.06 14.91 11.96
C SER A 106 -10.38 15.65 11.70
N VAL A 107 -11.06 15.32 10.60
CA VAL A 107 -12.31 15.96 10.17
C VAL A 107 -13.52 15.13 10.59
N LEU A 108 -13.58 13.85 10.21
CA LEU A 108 -14.74 12.99 10.48
C LEU A 108 -14.75 12.40 11.90
N LYS A 109 -13.65 12.56 12.65
CA LYS A 109 -13.48 12.00 14.01
C LYS A 109 -13.70 10.48 14.09
N LEU A 110 -13.46 9.77 12.98
CA LEU A 110 -13.55 8.32 12.92
C LEU A 110 -12.21 7.70 13.31
N ASP A 111 -12.28 6.53 13.96
CA ASP A 111 -11.10 5.68 14.03
C ASP A 111 -10.83 5.07 12.65
N THR A 112 -9.68 5.36 12.07
CA THR A 112 -9.27 4.79 10.78
C THR A 112 -8.78 3.35 10.92
N ASN A 113 -9.72 2.48 11.29
CA ASN A 113 -9.55 1.05 11.55
C ASN A 113 -10.02 0.17 10.38
N PHE A 114 -10.24 -1.11 10.65
CA PHE A 114 -10.79 -2.07 9.69
C PHE A 114 -12.01 -1.52 8.94
N TYR A 115 -13.03 -1.08 9.68
CA TYR A 115 -14.30 -0.61 9.11
C TYR A 115 -14.13 0.62 8.21
N PHE A 116 -13.21 1.53 8.56
CA PHE A 116 -12.86 2.66 7.70
C PHE A 116 -12.30 2.21 6.34
N GLY A 117 -11.42 1.21 6.34
CA GLY A 117 -10.81 0.68 5.12
C GLY A 117 -11.78 -0.13 4.26
N VAL A 118 -12.67 -0.91 4.89
CA VAL A 118 -13.54 -1.84 4.16
C VAL A 118 -14.90 -1.27 3.77
N ALA A 119 -15.29 -0.11 4.32
CA ALA A 119 -16.57 0.55 4.01
C ALA A 119 -16.76 0.78 2.50
N GLY A 120 -15.76 1.39 1.85
CA GLY A 120 -15.79 1.62 0.41
C GLY A 120 -15.67 0.33 -0.41
N LEU A 121 -14.90 -0.65 0.09
CA LEU A 121 -14.68 -1.94 -0.60
C LEU A 121 -15.94 -2.81 -0.62
N ASN A 122 -16.79 -2.73 0.41
CA ASN A 122 -17.97 -3.59 0.60
C ASN A 122 -19.31 -2.90 0.28
N SER A 123 -19.28 -1.69 -0.28
CA SER A 123 -20.49 -0.91 -0.56
C SER A 123 -20.63 -0.59 -2.04
N PHE A 124 -21.65 -1.13 -2.71
CA PHE A 124 -21.99 -0.74 -4.08
C PHE A 124 -22.68 0.63 -4.11
N PRO A 125 -22.38 1.53 -5.07
CA PRO A 125 -21.43 1.37 -6.20
C PRO A 125 -19.99 1.81 -5.89
N VAL A 126 -19.71 2.25 -4.67
CA VAL A 126 -18.42 2.81 -4.24
C VAL A 126 -17.26 1.81 -4.41
N ASN A 127 -17.55 0.51 -4.25
CA ASN A 127 -16.61 -0.58 -4.45
C ASN A 127 -15.99 -0.64 -5.87
N LEU A 128 -16.69 -0.15 -6.89
CA LEU A 128 -16.18 -0.08 -8.27
C LEU A 128 -14.92 0.81 -8.37
N PHE A 129 -14.77 1.78 -7.49
CA PHE A 129 -13.56 2.58 -7.36
C PHE A 129 -12.52 1.89 -6.45
N PHE A 130 -12.94 1.44 -5.26
CA PHE A 130 -12.00 0.95 -4.24
C PHE A 130 -11.36 -0.41 -4.56
N ILE A 131 -12.06 -1.29 -5.28
CA ILE A 131 -11.51 -2.58 -5.72
C ILE A 131 -10.25 -2.38 -6.60
N PRO A 132 -10.33 -1.71 -7.76
CA PRO A 132 -9.15 -1.49 -8.59
C PRO A 132 -8.13 -0.58 -7.90
N TYR A 133 -8.58 0.39 -7.11
CA TYR A 133 -7.69 1.29 -6.37
C TYR A 133 -6.81 0.56 -5.34
N TYR A 134 -7.37 -0.31 -4.49
CA TYR A 134 -6.57 -1.06 -3.52
C TYR A 134 -5.77 -2.19 -4.18
N ALA A 135 -6.31 -2.86 -5.19
CA ALA A 135 -5.60 -3.92 -5.89
C ALA A 135 -4.34 -3.38 -6.59
N LEU A 136 -4.46 -2.27 -7.32
CA LEU A 136 -3.32 -1.64 -7.99
C LEU A 136 -2.30 -1.07 -7.01
N ALA A 137 -2.69 -0.72 -5.78
CA ALA A 137 -1.74 -0.30 -4.75
C ALA A 137 -0.83 -1.43 -4.29
N ILE A 138 -1.40 -2.61 -3.99
CA ILE A 138 -0.64 -3.78 -3.58
C ILE A 138 0.22 -4.27 -4.75
N LEU A 139 -0.38 -4.46 -5.93
CA LEU A 139 0.35 -4.87 -7.13
C LEU A 139 1.45 -3.87 -7.51
N GLY A 140 1.15 -2.58 -7.44
CA GLY A 140 2.10 -1.50 -7.70
C GLY A 140 3.28 -1.52 -6.73
N PHE A 141 3.03 -1.72 -5.44
CA PHE A 141 4.09 -1.84 -4.44
C PHE A 141 5.05 -2.99 -4.76
N PHE A 142 4.52 -4.20 -4.98
CA PHE A 142 5.35 -5.37 -5.30
C PHE A 142 6.03 -5.24 -6.67
N ALA A 143 5.36 -4.66 -7.66
CA ALA A 143 5.96 -4.37 -8.97
C ALA A 143 7.13 -3.38 -8.86
N HIS A 144 6.98 -2.35 -8.04
CA HIS A 144 8.02 -1.36 -7.81
C HIS A 144 9.24 -1.97 -7.12
N VAL A 145 9.02 -2.76 -6.07
CA VAL A 145 10.07 -3.48 -5.34
C VAL A 145 10.75 -4.52 -6.24
N ALA A 146 9.99 -5.31 -6.99
CA ALA A 146 10.52 -6.29 -7.94
C ALA A 146 11.42 -5.65 -9.00
N ALA A 147 11.03 -4.49 -9.54
CA ALA A 147 11.84 -3.79 -10.52
C ALA A 147 13.13 -3.20 -9.92
N ILE A 148 13.06 -2.67 -8.69
CA ILE A 148 14.26 -2.23 -7.95
C ILE A 148 15.18 -3.42 -7.69
N HIS A 149 14.62 -4.55 -7.24
CA HIS A 149 15.35 -5.79 -6.99
C HIS A 149 16.06 -6.27 -8.25
N HIS A 150 15.34 -6.38 -9.37
CA HIS A 150 15.90 -6.74 -10.67
C HIS A 150 17.08 -5.84 -11.06
N SER A 151 16.95 -4.53 -10.84
CA SER A 151 17.98 -3.56 -11.24
C SER A 151 19.22 -3.57 -10.33
N LYS A 152 19.08 -3.94 -9.06
CA LYS A 152 20.15 -3.78 -8.06
C LYS A 152 20.77 -5.10 -7.61
N MET A 153 20.00 -6.17 -7.56
CA MET A 153 20.45 -7.46 -7.08
C MET A 153 21.40 -8.11 -8.10
N GLN A 154 22.59 -8.49 -7.64
CA GLN A 154 23.59 -9.19 -8.45
C GLN A 154 23.76 -10.66 -8.05
N ALA A 155 23.31 -11.04 -6.85
CA ALA A 155 23.53 -12.35 -6.29
C ALA A 155 22.39 -13.33 -6.59
N SER A 156 22.76 -14.58 -6.87
CA SER A 156 21.83 -15.70 -6.81
C SER A 156 21.59 -16.10 -5.35
N VAL A 157 20.33 -16.27 -4.98
CA VAL A 157 19.90 -16.68 -3.64
C VAL A 157 19.16 -18.01 -3.79
N LEU A 158 19.58 -19.03 -3.04
CA LEU A 158 19.02 -20.39 -3.14
C LEU A 158 19.05 -20.94 -4.60
N GLY A 159 20.08 -20.60 -5.36
CA GLY A 159 20.22 -20.99 -6.78
C GLY A 159 19.35 -20.21 -7.77
N LEU A 160 18.49 -19.30 -7.30
CA LEU A 160 17.62 -18.50 -8.15
C LEU A 160 18.33 -17.24 -8.63
N LYS A 161 18.31 -16.98 -9.94
CA LYS A 161 18.86 -15.76 -10.55
C LYS A 161 18.04 -14.52 -10.13
N PRO A 162 18.63 -13.29 -10.10
CA PRO A 162 17.92 -12.06 -9.77
C PRO A 162 16.62 -11.83 -10.55
N GLU A 163 16.57 -12.24 -11.82
CA GLU A 163 15.36 -12.17 -12.64
C GLU A 163 14.23 -13.05 -12.08
N THR A 164 14.53 -14.30 -11.73
CA THR A 164 13.55 -15.22 -11.13
C THR A 164 13.10 -14.72 -9.76
N GLN A 165 14.02 -14.23 -8.93
CA GLN A 165 13.69 -13.60 -7.65
C GLN A 165 12.70 -12.44 -7.84
N SER A 166 12.92 -11.59 -8.84
CA SER A 166 12.05 -10.45 -9.14
C SER A 166 10.66 -10.89 -9.60
N LYS A 167 10.56 -11.96 -10.40
CA LYS A 167 9.28 -12.56 -10.80
C LYS A 167 8.53 -13.15 -9.59
N ILE A 168 9.24 -13.75 -8.64
CA ILE A 168 8.65 -14.26 -7.39
C ILE A 168 8.11 -13.11 -6.53
N ILE A 169 8.85 -12.01 -6.38
CA ILE A 169 8.37 -10.81 -5.67
C ILE A 169 7.09 -10.29 -6.33
N LEU A 170 7.06 -10.19 -7.66
CA LEU A 170 5.87 -9.74 -8.39
C LEU A 170 4.68 -10.70 -8.18
N GLY A 171 4.89 -12.01 -8.29
CA GLY A 171 3.86 -13.03 -8.06
C GLY A 171 3.32 -13.02 -6.63
N THR A 172 4.18 -12.75 -5.64
CA THR A 172 3.79 -12.61 -4.23
C THR A 172 2.77 -11.49 -4.06
N GLY A 173 2.92 -10.36 -4.76
CA GLY A 173 1.96 -9.27 -4.73
C GLY A 173 0.57 -9.67 -5.25
N ALA A 174 0.50 -10.48 -6.30
CA ALA A 174 -0.78 -10.99 -6.81
C ALA A 174 -1.46 -11.94 -5.80
N VAL A 175 -0.70 -12.88 -5.24
CA VAL A 175 -1.21 -13.82 -4.22
C VAL A 175 -1.69 -13.07 -2.98
N LEU A 176 -0.91 -12.12 -2.48
CA LEU A 176 -1.29 -11.29 -1.33
C LEU A 176 -2.52 -10.44 -1.59
N THR A 177 -2.67 -9.89 -2.80
CA THR A 177 -3.86 -9.12 -3.17
C THR A 177 -5.13 -9.97 -3.02
N LEU A 178 -5.09 -11.22 -3.50
CA LEU A 178 -6.21 -12.16 -3.36
C LEU A 178 -6.52 -12.45 -1.89
N PHE A 179 -5.52 -12.81 -1.08
CA PHE A 179 -5.73 -13.13 0.33
C PHE A 179 -6.23 -11.94 1.15
N ILE A 180 -5.66 -10.76 0.93
CA ILE A 180 -6.11 -9.52 1.57
C ILE A 180 -7.55 -9.24 1.20
N PHE A 181 -7.92 -9.34 -0.09
CA PHE A 181 -9.30 -9.08 -0.51
C PHE A 181 -10.28 -10.10 0.06
N CYS A 182 -9.89 -11.39 0.14
CA CYS A 182 -10.67 -12.39 0.85
C CYS A 182 -10.93 -11.97 2.30
N GLY A 183 -9.90 -11.56 3.05
CA GLY A 183 -10.07 -11.11 4.44
C GLY A 183 -10.94 -9.85 4.56
N LEU A 184 -10.65 -8.81 3.77
CA LEU A 184 -11.33 -7.51 3.83
C LEU A 184 -12.79 -7.55 3.34
N THR A 185 -13.21 -8.62 2.67
CA THR A 185 -14.59 -8.80 2.16
C THR A 185 -15.34 -9.93 2.86
N ASN A 186 -14.79 -10.48 3.95
CA ASN A 186 -15.33 -11.66 4.62
C ASN A 186 -15.60 -12.80 3.63
N TYR A 187 -14.58 -13.17 2.86
CA TYR A 187 -14.62 -14.16 1.79
C TYR A 187 -15.69 -13.85 0.74
N PHE A 188 -15.77 -12.59 0.30
CA PHE A 188 -16.73 -12.07 -0.67
C PHE A 188 -18.20 -12.13 -0.23
N ARG A 189 -18.48 -12.39 1.05
CA ARG A 189 -19.83 -12.35 1.62
C ARG A 189 -20.27 -10.94 1.99
N GLY A 190 -19.34 -9.99 1.98
CA GLY A 190 -19.57 -8.63 2.43
C GLY A 190 -19.32 -8.47 3.93
N VAL A 191 -19.04 -7.23 4.32
CA VAL A 191 -18.85 -6.83 5.72
C VAL A 191 -19.97 -5.86 6.09
N GLU A 192 -20.61 -6.10 7.22
CA GLU A 192 -21.57 -5.14 7.79
C GLU A 192 -20.82 -3.90 8.29
N ILE A 193 -21.17 -2.74 7.74
CA ILE A 193 -20.51 -1.47 8.03
C ILE A 193 -21.26 -0.77 9.18
N PRO A 194 -20.59 -0.52 10.33
CA PRO A 194 -21.22 0.18 11.45
C PRO A 194 -21.68 1.59 11.03
N GLU A 195 -22.74 2.07 11.67
CA GLU A 195 -23.41 3.34 11.32
C GLU A 195 -22.44 4.52 11.21
N ALA A 196 -21.49 4.63 12.15
CA ALA A 196 -20.48 5.70 12.16
C ALA A 196 -19.66 5.79 10.85
N TYR A 197 -19.48 4.68 10.11
CA TYR A 197 -18.68 4.64 8.88
C TYR A 197 -19.53 4.81 7.61
N ARG A 198 -20.86 4.86 7.69
CA ARG A 198 -21.74 4.98 6.51
C ARG A 198 -21.59 6.29 5.76
N VAL A 199 -21.14 7.35 6.45
CA VAL A 199 -20.74 8.64 5.87
C VAL A 199 -19.70 8.50 4.75
N LEU A 200 -18.86 7.45 4.79
CA LEU A 200 -17.85 7.17 3.76
C LEU A 200 -18.46 6.64 2.45
N THR A 201 -19.72 6.21 2.49
CA THR A 201 -20.43 5.53 1.40
C THR A 201 -21.67 6.28 0.93
N GLY A 202 -21.95 7.46 1.52
CA GLY A 202 -23.13 8.27 1.20
C GLY A 202 -24.45 7.66 1.67
N LYS A 203 -24.40 6.84 2.72
CA LYS A 203 -25.57 6.22 3.37
C LYS A 203 -25.73 6.73 4.79
#